data_AF-A0A3E0H828-F1
#
_entry.id   AF-A0A3E0H828-F1
#
_cell.length_a   1.000
_cell.length_b   1.000
_cell.length_c   1.000
_cell.angle_alpha   90.00
_cell.angle_beta   90.00
_cell.angle_gamma   90.00
#
_symmetry.space_group_name_H-M   'P 1'
#
loop_
_entity.id
_entity.type
_entity.pdbx_description
1 polymer ?
#
loop_
_entity_poly.entity_id
_entity_poly.type
_entity_poly.pdbx_seq_one_letter_code
_entity_poly.pdbx_strand_id
1 'polypeptide(L)'
;MSLTQFHQAQTASDKRSALQAAIASDARVVCDPQVKAWLAMRWRQLFVQAAANDAQVLKRVKSPIGLRRDQRSARQKVAERFLLDASPSDYDSDCLPAPTRAPRATLMFCPGFINGLLPVHGFGDAFPALVAEGWHIVSADAHPVRSCEANVADLQRTISEGYGYWPTPDTPARTGEMQHDIILFGYSKGGPDMLSLLAAHPELKPRIKAVFTWAGANGGSFTADKIYQLIKDLPINVVSQRLHDFLRLLMPGMRRDGRLRRLEEYDMIGGVKSLTTTDREAFLATQSAKIDALDIPLFCLTAATKLLEVPTIQMADWLALSKHCANNDMQVTQAQASLELPMATSLAVLHGHHWDVSYPPFPRHLRIGSPNLDHPFPRQAAVMAIGQLCVELGLA
;
A
#
# COMPACT_ATOMS: atom_id res chain seq x y z
N MET A 1 11.09 -20.34 -21.64
CA MET A 1 11.75 -19.15 -22.21
C MET A 1 12.73 -18.62 -21.18
N SER A 2 13.93 -18.19 -21.57
CA SER A 2 14.99 -17.82 -20.62
C SER A 2 15.08 -16.30 -20.43
N LEU A 3 15.62 -15.85 -19.30
CA LEU A 3 15.96 -14.45 -19.00
C LEU A 3 16.78 -13.79 -20.13
N THR A 4 17.58 -14.57 -20.85
CA THR A 4 18.33 -14.14 -22.05
C THR A 4 17.43 -13.52 -23.12
N GLN A 5 16.24 -14.08 -23.33
CA GLN A 5 15.29 -13.57 -24.33
C GLN A 5 14.73 -12.21 -23.91
N PHE A 6 14.53 -11.98 -22.61
CA PHE A 6 14.13 -10.67 -22.08
C PHE A 6 15.20 -9.60 -22.33
N HIS A 7 16.48 -9.93 -22.13
CA HIS A 7 17.59 -8.99 -22.39
C HIS A 7 17.79 -8.71 -23.88
N GLN A 8 17.53 -9.69 -24.76
CA GLN A 8 17.66 -9.54 -26.21
C GLN A 8 16.45 -8.86 -26.88
N ALA A 9 15.31 -8.81 -26.19
CA ALA A 9 14.08 -8.24 -26.71
C ALA A 9 14.22 -6.74 -27.00
N GLN A 10 13.91 -6.36 -28.24
CA GLN A 10 14.03 -4.98 -28.72
C GLN A 10 12.76 -4.17 -28.49
N THR A 11 11.59 -4.82 -28.44
CA THR A 11 10.30 -4.15 -28.24
C THR A 11 9.77 -4.38 -26.83
N ALA A 12 8.92 -3.47 -26.34
CA ALA A 12 8.25 -3.64 -25.05
C ALA A 12 7.34 -4.88 -25.03
N SER A 13 6.70 -5.21 -26.17
CA SER A 13 5.82 -6.38 -26.30
C SER A 13 6.61 -7.69 -26.17
N ASP A 14 7.77 -7.76 -26.82
CA ASP A 14 8.67 -8.91 -26.71
C ASP A 14 9.20 -9.06 -25.29
N LYS A 15 9.58 -7.95 -24.64
CA LYS A 15 10.01 -7.94 -23.23
C LYS A 15 8.92 -8.48 -22.31
N ARG A 16 7.68 -8.01 -22.44
CA ARG A 16 6.54 -8.52 -21.65
C ARG A 16 6.35 -10.01 -21.86
N SER A 17 6.36 -10.48 -23.10
CA SER A 17 6.08 -11.88 -23.44
C SER A 17 7.20 -12.81 -22.96
N ALA A 18 8.46 -12.41 -23.13
CA ALA A 18 9.62 -13.12 -22.61
C ALA A 18 9.61 -13.17 -21.08
N LEU A 19 9.28 -12.06 -20.41
CA LEU A 19 9.22 -11.99 -18.95
C LEU A 19 8.10 -12.87 -18.39
N GLN A 20 6.90 -12.83 -18.96
CA GLN A 20 5.78 -13.68 -18.56
C GLN A 20 6.16 -15.17 -18.63
N ALA A 21 6.77 -15.58 -19.75
CA ALA A 21 7.20 -16.97 -19.93
C ALA A 21 8.39 -17.36 -19.04
N ALA A 22 9.25 -16.41 -18.68
CA ALA A 22 10.34 -16.62 -17.72
C ALA A 22 9.81 -16.79 -16.28
N ILE A 23 8.89 -15.92 -15.83
CA ILE A 23 8.26 -16.01 -14.50
C ILE A 23 7.50 -17.33 -14.34
N ALA A 24 6.77 -17.76 -15.37
CA ALA A 24 6.06 -19.04 -15.35
C ALA A 24 6.99 -20.25 -15.18
N SER A 25 8.27 -20.12 -15.58
CA SER A 25 9.28 -21.17 -15.43
C SER A 25 10.05 -21.06 -14.11
N ASP A 26 10.40 -19.83 -13.72
CA ASP A 26 11.15 -19.53 -12.50
C ASP A 26 10.83 -18.09 -12.07
N ALA A 27 10.12 -17.94 -10.95
CA ALA A 27 9.77 -16.63 -10.42
C ALA A 27 11.00 -15.81 -10.01
N ARG A 28 12.15 -16.44 -9.71
CA ARG A 28 13.39 -15.73 -9.30
C ARG A 28 13.98 -14.87 -10.41
N VAL A 29 13.47 -14.92 -11.64
CA VAL A 29 13.86 -13.95 -12.69
C VAL A 29 13.59 -12.50 -12.27
N VAL A 30 12.67 -12.26 -11.33
CA VAL A 30 12.42 -10.89 -10.79
C VAL A 30 13.57 -10.37 -9.92
N CYS A 31 14.54 -11.21 -9.54
CA CYS A 31 15.77 -10.76 -8.90
C CYS A 31 16.70 -9.99 -9.84
N ASP A 32 16.56 -10.16 -11.16
CA ASP A 32 17.41 -9.51 -12.16
C ASP A 32 17.21 -7.98 -12.16
N PRO A 33 18.29 -7.17 -12.06
CA PRO A 33 18.16 -5.71 -11.99
C PRO A 33 17.46 -5.07 -13.19
N GLN A 34 17.61 -5.61 -14.40
CA GLN A 34 16.94 -5.06 -15.59
C GLN A 34 15.45 -5.41 -15.58
N VAL A 35 15.09 -6.60 -15.09
CA VAL A 35 13.70 -6.99 -14.86
C VAL A 35 13.07 -6.07 -13.80
N LYS A 36 13.73 -5.82 -12.67
CA LYS A 36 13.26 -4.86 -11.65
C LYS A 36 13.02 -3.46 -12.23
N ALA A 37 13.98 -2.94 -13.00
CA ALA A 37 13.85 -1.63 -13.64
C ALA A 37 12.66 -1.59 -14.61
N TRP A 38 12.44 -2.65 -15.40
CA TRP A 38 11.31 -2.75 -16.31
C TRP A 38 9.98 -2.84 -15.56
N LEU A 39 9.89 -3.64 -14.50
CA LEU A 39 8.69 -3.77 -13.65
C LEU A 39 8.30 -2.43 -13.03
N ALA A 40 9.29 -1.70 -12.49
CA ALA A 40 9.09 -0.39 -11.90
C ALA A 40 8.56 0.62 -12.93
N MET A 41 9.21 0.73 -14.08
CA MET A 41 8.74 1.55 -15.20
C MET A 41 7.33 1.14 -15.63
N ARG A 42 7.07 -0.16 -15.77
CA ARG A 42 5.81 -0.66 -16.30
C ARG A 42 4.64 -0.35 -15.38
N TRP A 43 4.80 -0.53 -14.06
CA TRP A 43 3.77 -0.14 -13.11
C TRP A 43 3.44 1.36 -13.19
N ARG A 44 4.47 2.23 -13.29
CA ARG A 44 4.26 3.67 -13.42
C ARG A 44 3.53 4.05 -14.71
N GLN A 45 3.85 3.39 -15.83
CA GLN A 45 3.12 3.56 -17.08
C GLN A 45 1.64 3.16 -16.96
N LEU A 46 1.34 1.99 -16.36
CA LEU A 46 -0.03 1.53 -16.14
C LEU A 46 -0.81 2.50 -15.26
N PHE A 47 -0.20 2.95 -14.16
CA PHE A 47 -0.77 3.95 -13.26
C PHE A 47 -1.09 5.26 -13.99
N VAL A 48 -0.12 5.80 -14.73
CA VAL A 48 -0.27 7.06 -15.47
C VAL A 48 -1.35 6.93 -16.55
N GLN A 49 -1.41 5.79 -17.27
CA GLN A 49 -2.46 5.54 -18.26
C GLN A 49 -3.85 5.54 -17.62
N ALA A 50 -4.03 4.81 -16.51
CA ALA A 50 -5.31 4.73 -15.82
C ALA A 50 -5.73 6.10 -15.25
N ALA A 51 -4.82 6.80 -14.57
CA ALA A 51 -5.11 8.09 -13.95
C ALA A 51 -5.34 9.21 -14.97
N ALA A 52 -4.68 9.19 -16.13
CA ALA A 52 -4.88 10.18 -17.19
C ALA A 52 -6.24 10.04 -17.90
N ASN A 53 -6.91 8.89 -17.78
CA ASN A 53 -8.25 8.66 -18.32
C ASN A 53 -9.36 9.08 -17.34
N ASP A 54 -9.02 9.44 -16.10
CA ASP A 54 -9.99 9.88 -15.09
C ASP A 54 -10.18 11.41 -15.11
N ALA A 55 -11.38 11.85 -15.50
CA ALA A 55 -11.74 13.26 -15.57
C ALA A 55 -11.65 14.00 -14.22
N GLN A 56 -11.86 13.32 -13.08
CA GLN A 56 -11.71 13.92 -11.75
C GLN A 56 -10.24 14.12 -11.39
N VAL A 57 -9.37 13.20 -11.79
CA VAL A 57 -7.91 13.35 -11.64
C VAL A 57 -7.40 14.52 -12.48
N LEU A 58 -7.85 14.62 -13.74
CA LEU A 58 -7.49 15.71 -14.64
C LEU A 58 -7.89 17.10 -14.12
N LYS A 59 -8.95 17.20 -13.31
CA LYS A 59 -9.34 18.45 -12.64
C LYS A 59 -8.35 18.86 -11.54
N ARG A 60 -7.66 17.90 -10.91
CA ARG A 60 -6.74 18.13 -9.77
C ARG A 60 -5.30 18.38 -10.20
N VAL A 61 -4.89 17.93 -11.37
CA VAL A 61 -3.52 18.14 -11.94
C VAL A 61 -3.39 19.45 -12.73
N LYS A 62 -4.32 20.40 -12.57
CA LYS A 62 -4.30 21.68 -13.29
C LYS A 62 -3.06 22.50 -12.91
N SER A 63 -2.49 23.16 -13.93
CA SER A 63 -1.21 23.87 -13.83
C SER A 63 -1.21 24.98 -12.76
N PRO A 64 -0.11 25.14 -11.99
CA PRO A 64 0.12 26.31 -11.14
C PRO A 64 0.52 27.57 -11.93
N ILE A 65 0.75 27.49 -13.25
CA ILE A 65 1.43 28.53 -14.02
C ILE A 65 0.43 29.49 -14.70
N GLY A 66 -0.09 30.46 -13.95
CA GLY A 66 -0.64 31.74 -14.45
C GLY A 66 -1.41 31.75 -15.79
N LEU A 67 -1.37 32.88 -16.50
CA LEU A 67 -2.13 33.15 -17.74
C LEU A 67 -1.74 32.30 -18.97
N ARG A 68 -0.77 31.38 -18.87
CA ARG A 68 -0.30 30.56 -20.01
C ARG A 68 -0.97 29.18 -20.03
N ARG A 69 -1.43 28.76 -21.20
CA ARG A 69 -2.00 27.42 -21.42
C ARG A 69 -0.93 26.35 -21.22
N ASP A 70 -1.18 25.43 -20.29
CA ASP A 70 -0.33 24.27 -20.00
C ASP A 70 -0.38 23.23 -21.14
N GLN A 71 0.72 23.17 -21.90
CA GLN A 71 0.90 22.35 -23.11
C GLN A 71 1.26 20.89 -22.83
N ARG A 72 1.54 20.51 -21.58
CA ARG A 72 1.88 19.12 -21.23
C ARG A 72 0.73 18.18 -21.58
N SER A 73 1.05 16.92 -21.91
CA SER A 73 0.02 15.89 -22.11
C SER A 73 -0.70 15.55 -20.80
N ALA A 74 -1.88 14.94 -20.87
CA ALA A 74 -2.59 14.47 -19.67
C ALA A 74 -1.74 13.50 -18.83
N ARG A 75 -1.04 12.56 -19.51
CA ARG A 75 -0.12 11.60 -18.89
C ARG A 75 1.03 12.29 -18.18
N GLN A 76 1.65 13.29 -18.81
CA GLN A 76 2.74 14.04 -18.19
C GLN A 76 2.29 14.80 -16.94
N LYS A 77 1.12 15.46 -16.99
CA LYS A 77 0.57 16.19 -15.82
C LYS A 77 0.30 15.26 -14.63
N VAL A 78 -0.21 14.06 -14.91
CA VAL A 78 -0.45 13.03 -13.89
C VAL A 78 0.86 12.52 -13.31
N ALA A 79 1.82 12.14 -14.16
CA ALA A 79 3.11 11.61 -13.72
C ALA A 79 3.84 12.63 -12.83
N GLU A 80 4.02 13.86 -13.29
CA GLU A 80 4.72 14.93 -12.55
C GLU A 80 3.97 15.38 -11.27
N ARG A 81 2.67 15.09 -11.13
CA ARG A 81 1.91 15.44 -9.92
C ARG A 81 1.97 14.35 -8.84
N PHE A 82 2.01 13.08 -9.24
CA PHE A 82 1.77 11.95 -8.34
C PHE A 82 2.96 10.98 -8.21
N LEU A 83 4.01 11.15 -9.01
CA LEU A 83 5.27 10.40 -8.90
C LEU A 83 6.39 11.39 -8.55
N LEU A 84 7.17 11.12 -7.49
CA LEU A 84 8.19 12.05 -7.01
C LEU A 84 9.31 12.26 -8.06
N ASP A 85 9.73 11.17 -8.70
CA ASP A 85 10.83 11.14 -9.68
C ASP A 85 10.31 10.74 -11.08
N ALA A 86 9.22 11.39 -11.52
CA ALA A 86 8.64 11.15 -12.83
C ALA A 86 9.66 11.41 -13.96
N SER A 87 9.69 10.51 -14.94
CA SER A 87 10.57 10.59 -16.10
C SER A 87 9.79 10.41 -17.41
N PRO A 88 10.32 10.84 -18.57
CA PRO A 88 9.61 10.70 -19.85
C PRO A 88 9.13 9.29 -20.19
N SER A 89 9.87 8.26 -19.78
CA SER A 89 9.48 6.86 -20.00
C SER A 89 8.22 6.44 -19.23
N ASP A 90 7.82 7.19 -18.20
CA ASP A 90 6.62 6.90 -17.40
C ASP A 90 5.34 7.41 -18.06
N TYR A 91 5.43 8.42 -18.94
CA TYR A 91 4.28 9.06 -19.58
C TYR A 91 4.34 9.12 -21.10
N ASP A 92 5.26 8.36 -21.71
CA ASP A 92 5.37 8.19 -23.16
C ASP A 92 4.02 7.79 -23.79
N SER A 93 3.70 8.33 -24.96
CA SER A 93 2.51 7.95 -25.72
C SER A 93 2.59 6.50 -26.22
N ASP A 94 3.81 6.03 -26.51
CA ASP A 94 4.08 4.80 -27.25
C ASP A 94 4.28 3.58 -26.33
N CYS A 95 4.02 3.73 -25.03
CA CYS A 95 4.04 2.61 -24.08
C CYS A 95 2.92 1.60 -24.36
N LEU A 96 3.14 0.33 -23.98
CA LEU A 96 2.17 -0.74 -24.19
C LEU A 96 0.80 -0.40 -23.57
N PRO A 97 -0.31 -0.71 -24.26
CA PRO A 97 -1.64 -0.52 -23.69
C PRO A 97 -1.81 -1.41 -22.45
N ALA A 98 -2.53 -0.89 -21.45
CA ALA A 98 -2.89 -1.67 -20.27
C ALA A 98 -3.77 -2.88 -20.65
N PRO A 99 -3.64 -4.03 -19.95
CA PRO A 99 -4.60 -5.11 -20.05
C PRO A 99 -6.01 -4.64 -19.71
N THR A 100 -7.00 -5.14 -20.45
CA THR A 100 -8.41 -4.79 -20.27
C THR A 100 -9.17 -5.74 -19.36
N ARG A 101 -8.60 -6.91 -19.04
CA ARG A 101 -9.24 -7.92 -18.19
C ARG A 101 -8.94 -7.67 -16.70
N ALA A 102 -9.93 -7.92 -15.85
CA ALA A 102 -9.73 -7.99 -14.41
C ALA A 102 -8.84 -9.20 -14.03
N PRO A 103 -8.07 -9.12 -12.93
CA PRO A 103 -7.34 -10.26 -12.38
C PRO A 103 -8.30 -11.40 -12.01
N ARG A 104 -7.92 -12.65 -12.29
CA ARG A 104 -8.64 -13.86 -11.84
C ARG A 104 -8.30 -14.23 -10.40
N ALA A 105 -7.28 -13.60 -9.81
CA ALA A 105 -6.91 -13.74 -8.41
C ALA A 105 -7.77 -12.86 -7.50
N THR A 106 -7.87 -13.23 -6.22
CA THR A 106 -8.42 -12.34 -5.18
C THR A 106 -7.34 -11.37 -4.71
N LEU A 107 -7.61 -10.07 -4.75
CA LEU A 107 -6.82 -9.05 -4.07
C LEU A 107 -7.22 -9.04 -2.58
N MET A 108 -6.33 -9.50 -1.70
CA MET A 108 -6.53 -9.47 -0.26
C MET A 108 -5.82 -8.25 0.33
N PHE A 109 -6.62 -7.27 0.75
CA PHE A 109 -6.13 -6.06 1.38
C PHE A 109 -5.88 -6.27 2.89
N CYS A 110 -4.67 -6.01 3.34
CA CYS A 110 -4.27 -5.99 4.74
C CYS A 110 -4.16 -4.52 5.21
N PRO A 111 -5.05 -4.07 6.10
CA PRO A 111 -5.12 -2.67 6.49
C PRO A 111 -4.00 -2.23 7.44
N GLY A 112 -3.84 -0.91 7.58
CA GLY A 112 -2.86 -0.29 8.47
C GLY A 112 -3.27 -0.18 9.94
N PHE A 113 -2.34 0.31 10.76
CA PHE A 113 -2.60 0.64 12.16
C PHE A 113 -3.74 1.66 12.22
N ILE A 114 -4.62 1.55 13.23
CA ILE A 114 -5.83 2.38 13.42
C ILE A 114 -6.83 2.42 12.23
N ASN A 115 -6.64 1.61 11.17
CA ASN A 115 -7.62 1.53 10.09
C ASN A 115 -8.95 1.00 10.63
N GLY A 116 -10.04 1.72 10.37
CA GLY A 116 -11.36 1.44 10.96
C GLY A 116 -11.66 2.17 12.27
N LEU A 117 -10.65 2.79 12.89
CA LEU A 117 -10.85 3.80 13.94
C LEU A 117 -10.92 5.22 13.35
N LEU A 118 -10.43 5.39 12.12
CA LEU A 118 -10.53 6.62 11.33
C LEU A 118 -11.93 6.82 10.74
N PRO A 119 -12.29 8.04 10.32
CA PRO A 119 -13.62 8.33 9.77
C PRO A 119 -13.90 7.66 8.43
N VAL A 120 -12.85 7.14 7.78
CA VAL A 120 -12.85 6.48 6.48
C VAL A 120 -11.91 5.28 6.51
N HIS A 121 -12.10 4.35 5.58
CA HIS A 121 -11.29 3.15 5.44
C HIS A 121 -10.31 3.26 4.27
N GLY A 122 -9.16 2.59 4.38
CA GLY A 122 -8.20 2.52 3.28
C GLY A 122 -8.84 1.96 2.02
N PHE A 123 -8.66 2.67 0.91
CA PHE A 123 -9.20 2.37 -0.42
C PHE A 123 -10.74 2.25 -0.45
N GLY A 124 -11.43 2.90 0.49
CA GLY A 124 -12.90 2.85 0.62
C GLY A 124 -13.66 3.36 -0.61
N ASP A 125 -13.05 4.19 -1.45
CA ASP A 125 -13.59 4.63 -2.73
C ASP A 125 -13.12 3.75 -3.91
N ALA A 126 -11.86 3.33 -3.89
CA ALA A 126 -11.24 2.59 -4.99
C ALA A 126 -11.72 1.14 -5.10
N PHE A 127 -11.82 0.39 -3.99
CA PHE A 127 -12.18 -1.03 -4.07
C PHE A 127 -13.61 -1.28 -4.55
N PRO A 128 -14.64 -0.56 -4.09
CA PRO A 128 -15.99 -0.74 -4.63
C PRO A 128 -16.07 -0.47 -6.14
N ALA A 129 -15.34 0.54 -6.64
CA ALA A 129 -15.28 0.84 -8.06
C ALA A 129 -14.64 -0.31 -8.86
N LEU A 130 -13.54 -0.89 -8.38
CA LEU A 130 -12.88 -2.03 -9.03
C LEU A 130 -13.71 -3.32 -8.97
N VAL A 131 -14.45 -3.57 -7.88
CA VAL A 131 -15.40 -4.68 -7.81
C VAL A 131 -16.48 -4.55 -8.87
N ALA A 132 -16.97 -3.34 -9.14
CA ALA A 132 -17.92 -3.08 -10.23
C ALA A 132 -17.32 -3.35 -11.62
N GLU A 133 -16.00 -3.33 -11.76
CA GLU A 133 -15.24 -3.70 -12.97
C GLU A 133 -14.86 -5.20 -13.00
N GLY A 134 -15.38 -6.01 -12.06
CA GLY A 134 -15.21 -7.46 -12.04
C GLY A 134 -14.04 -7.98 -11.20
N TRP A 135 -13.44 -7.14 -10.35
CA TRP A 135 -12.36 -7.57 -9.45
C TRP A 135 -12.91 -8.34 -8.24
N HIS A 136 -12.18 -9.37 -7.79
CA HIS A 136 -12.41 -10.04 -6.51
C HIS A 136 -11.54 -9.40 -5.44
N ILE A 137 -12.14 -8.65 -4.51
CA ILE A 137 -11.41 -7.92 -3.46
C ILE A 137 -12.00 -8.24 -2.09
N VAL A 138 -11.13 -8.58 -1.14
CA VAL A 138 -11.47 -8.74 0.28
C VAL A 138 -10.51 -7.92 1.14
N SER A 139 -11.03 -7.17 2.11
CA SER A 139 -10.21 -6.59 3.17
C SER A 139 -10.20 -7.53 4.38
N ALA A 140 -9.01 -7.93 4.82
CA ALA A 140 -8.84 -8.74 6.02
C ALA A 140 -9.41 -8.03 7.24
N ASP A 141 -10.05 -8.77 8.15
CA ASP A 141 -10.50 -8.26 9.45
C ASP A 141 -9.36 -8.23 10.48
N ALA A 142 -8.21 -7.69 10.05
CA ALA A 142 -7.04 -7.54 10.89
C ALA A 142 -7.30 -6.49 11.96
N HIS A 143 -6.97 -6.80 13.22
CA HIS A 143 -7.22 -5.89 14.32
C HIS A 143 -6.35 -4.61 14.19
N PRO A 144 -6.94 -3.40 14.36
CA PRO A 144 -6.26 -2.14 14.05
C PRO A 144 -5.10 -1.80 14.98
N VAL A 145 -5.07 -2.37 16.19
CA VAL A 145 -4.11 -1.99 17.23
C VAL A 145 -3.44 -3.17 17.92
N ARG A 146 -3.52 -4.41 17.41
CA ARG A 146 -2.75 -5.56 17.94
C ARG A 146 -1.39 -5.68 17.27
N SER A 147 -0.49 -6.49 17.82
CA SER A 147 0.81 -6.81 17.19
C SER A 147 0.64 -7.44 15.80
N CYS A 148 1.70 -7.43 15.00
CA CYS A 148 1.69 -8.06 13.68
C CYS A 148 1.52 -9.58 13.79
N GLU A 149 2.16 -10.18 14.79
CA GLU A 149 2.15 -11.60 15.06
C GLU A 149 0.75 -12.08 15.48
N ALA A 150 0.02 -11.29 16.26
CA ALA A 150 -1.37 -11.61 16.64
C ALA A 150 -2.35 -11.49 15.45
N ASN A 151 -2.09 -10.58 14.51
CA ASN A 151 -2.92 -10.41 13.32
C ASN A 151 -2.76 -11.56 12.31
N VAL A 152 -1.71 -12.39 12.40
CA VAL A 152 -1.52 -13.56 11.51
C VAL A 152 -2.76 -14.45 11.47
N ALA A 153 -3.38 -14.72 12.63
CA ALA A 153 -4.58 -15.54 12.70
C ALA A 153 -5.77 -14.94 11.92
N ASP A 154 -5.97 -13.62 11.96
CA ASP A 154 -7.02 -12.94 11.19
C ASP A 154 -6.75 -13.06 9.69
N LEU A 155 -5.49 -12.89 9.27
CA LEU A 155 -5.08 -12.99 7.86
C LEU A 155 -5.24 -14.43 7.34
N GLN A 156 -4.83 -15.42 8.11
CA GLN A 156 -5.05 -16.83 7.77
C GLN A 156 -6.52 -17.17 7.63
N ARG A 157 -7.37 -16.63 8.52
CA ARG A 157 -8.82 -16.83 8.47
C ARG A 157 -9.41 -16.26 7.17
N THR A 158 -8.93 -15.11 6.72
CA THR A 158 -9.33 -14.57 5.41
C THR A 158 -8.92 -15.51 4.27
N ILE A 159 -7.70 -16.06 4.29
CA ILE A 159 -7.22 -16.95 3.22
C ILE A 159 -7.97 -18.29 3.21
N SER A 160 -8.15 -18.90 4.38
CA SER A 160 -8.70 -20.25 4.54
C SER A 160 -10.22 -20.30 4.48
N GLU A 161 -10.90 -19.33 5.12
CA GLU A 161 -12.36 -19.29 5.23
C GLU A 161 -13.00 -18.23 4.34
N GLY A 162 -12.24 -17.35 3.70
CA GLY A 162 -12.79 -16.19 2.99
C GLY A 162 -13.45 -15.17 3.93
N TYR A 163 -13.16 -15.21 5.23
CA TYR A 163 -13.73 -14.31 6.22
C TYR A 163 -13.07 -12.93 6.17
N GLY A 164 -13.85 -11.89 5.93
CA GLY A 164 -13.38 -10.50 5.88
C GLY A 164 -14.46 -9.55 5.37
N TYR A 165 -14.06 -8.36 4.96
CA TYR A 165 -14.95 -7.38 4.36
C TYR A 165 -14.89 -7.44 2.83
N TRP A 166 -16.05 -7.50 2.19
CA TRP A 166 -16.15 -7.72 0.75
C TRP A 166 -16.85 -6.54 0.07
N PRO A 167 -16.11 -5.50 -0.40
CA PRO A 167 -14.65 -5.35 -0.33
C PRO A 167 -14.14 -4.51 0.85
N THR A 168 -15.00 -3.70 1.47
CA THR A 168 -14.63 -2.68 2.47
C THR A 168 -15.49 -2.81 3.73
N PRO A 169 -15.02 -2.30 4.90
CA PRO A 169 -15.75 -2.39 6.16
C PRO A 169 -17.07 -1.59 6.27
N ASP A 170 -17.59 -1.06 5.15
CA ASP A 170 -18.90 -0.40 5.09
C ASP A 170 -20.06 -1.39 5.32
N THR A 171 -19.78 -2.69 5.17
CA THR A 171 -20.69 -3.79 5.53
C THR A 171 -20.04 -4.70 6.56
N PRO A 172 -20.82 -5.44 7.37
CA PRO A 172 -20.26 -6.39 8.32
C PRO A 172 -19.37 -7.43 7.65
N ALA A 173 -18.33 -7.86 8.36
CA ALA A 173 -17.48 -8.96 7.91
C ALA A 173 -18.33 -10.23 7.70
N ARG A 174 -17.98 -10.97 6.64
CA ARG A 174 -18.67 -12.20 6.26
C ARG A 174 -17.69 -13.16 5.58
N THR A 175 -18.10 -14.40 5.47
CA THR A 175 -17.45 -15.36 4.57
C THR A 175 -17.88 -15.09 3.12
N GLY A 176 -16.90 -14.98 2.24
CA GLY A 176 -17.08 -14.89 0.80
C GLY A 176 -16.23 -15.93 0.07
N GLU A 177 -16.42 -16.02 -1.24
CA GLU A 177 -15.68 -16.97 -2.08
C GLU A 177 -14.32 -16.38 -2.49
N MET A 178 -13.25 -17.00 -2.01
CA MET A 178 -11.88 -16.68 -2.40
C MET A 178 -11.54 -17.39 -3.71
N GLN A 179 -10.88 -16.69 -4.62
CA GLN A 179 -10.22 -17.32 -5.76
C GLN A 179 -9.04 -18.16 -5.27
N HIS A 180 -8.64 -19.18 -6.04
CA HIS A 180 -7.49 -20.02 -5.67
C HIS A 180 -6.23 -19.17 -5.48
N ASP A 181 -5.95 -18.30 -6.45
CA ASP A 181 -4.80 -17.41 -6.47
C ASP A 181 -5.09 -16.10 -5.72
N ILE A 182 -4.09 -15.60 -4.99
CA ILE A 182 -4.19 -14.45 -4.11
C ILE A 182 -3.06 -13.47 -4.40
N ILE A 183 -3.42 -12.19 -4.51
CA ILE A 183 -2.49 -11.06 -4.46
C ILE A 183 -2.62 -10.42 -3.07
N LEU A 184 -1.55 -10.44 -2.29
CA LEU A 184 -1.52 -9.78 -0.99
C LEU A 184 -1.21 -8.29 -1.18
N PHE A 185 -2.00 -7.41 -0.56
CA PHE A 185 -1.83 -5.96 -0.65
C PHE A 185 -1.90 -5.30 0.73
N GLY A 186 -0.76 -4.89 1.28
CA GLY A 186 -0.66 -4.42 2.65
C GLY A 186 -0.29 -2.95 2.74
N TYR A 187 -1.11 -2.17 3.42
CA TYR A 187 -0.89 -0.75 3.65
C TYR A 187 -0.36 -0.50 5.05
N SER A 188 0.69 0.33 5.19
CA SER A 188 1.21 0.73 6.52
C SER A 188 1.58 -0.50 7.36
N LYS A 189 0.98 -0.71 8.54
CA LYS A 189 1.10 -1.93 9.34
C LYS A 189 0.72 -3.22 8.59
N GLY A 190 -0.19 -3.14 7.63
CA GLY A 190 -0.57 -4.28 6.78
C GLY A 190 0.61 -4.87 6.01
N GLY A 191 1.66 -4.09 5.72
CA GLY A 191 2.94 -4.59 5.19
C GLY A 191 3.58 -5.61 6.14
N PRO A 192 4.03 -5.20 7.33
CA PRO A 192 4.51 -6.08 8.38
C PRO A 192 3.58 -7.26 8.76
N ASP A 193 2.27 -7.06 8.78
CA ASP A 193 1.30 -8.14 9.05
C ASP A 193 1.42 -9.27 8.01
N MET A 194 1.49 -8.92 6.72
CA MET A 194 1.69 -9.90 5.64
C MET A 194 3.06 -10.56 5.71
N LEU A 195 4.12 -9.83 6.03
CA LEU A 195 5.46 -10.43 6.18
C LEU A 195 5.48 -11.43 7.34
N SER A 196 4.78 -11.12 8.43
CA SER A 196 4.59 -12.03 9.57
C SER A 196 3.81 -13.28 9.18
N LEU A 197 2.73 -13.13 8.39
CA LEU A 197 1.98 -14.24 7.82
C LEU A 197 2.87 -15.15 6.97
N LEU A 198 3.66 -14.59 6.04
CA LEU A 198 4.53 -15.36 5.15
C LEU A 198 5.64 -16.12 5.91
N ALA A 199 6.18 -15.50 6.96
CA ALA A 199 7.19 -16.13 7.80
C ALA A 199 6.61 -17.27 8.66
N ALA A 200 5.38 -17.12 9.14
CA ALA A 200 4.71 -18.11 9.98
C ALA A 200 4.06 -19.25 9.17
N HIS A 201 3.63 -18.97 7.94
CA HIS A 201 2.84 -19.88 7.10
C HIS A 201 3.42 -20.03 5.68
N PRO A 202 4.64 -20.57 5.55
CA PRO A 202 5.27 -20.79 4.25
C PRO A 202 4.48 -21.75 3.34
N GLU A 203 3.64 -22.61 3.92
CA GLU A 203 2.72 -23.50 3.21
C GLU A 203 1.68 -22.77 2.35
N LEU A 204 1.48 -21.46 2.55
CA LEU A 204 0.58 -20.64 1.74
C LEU A 204 1.16 -20.25 0.38
N LYS A 205 2.45 -20.52 0.12
CA LYS A 205 3.13 -20.23 -1.16
C LYS A 205 2.31 -20.62 -2.41
N PRO A 206 1.67 -21.80 -2.50
CA PRO A 206 0.95 -22.18 -3.71
C PRO A 206 -0.21 -21.23 -4.08
N ARG A 207 -0.80 -20.55 -3.09
CA ARG A 207 -1.91 -19.62 -3.28
C ARG A 207 -1.48 -18.17 -3.50
N ILE A 208 -0.37 -17.75 -2.91
CA ILE A 208 0.07 -16.35 -2.96
C ILE A 208 0.95 -16.12 -4.19
N LYS A 209 0.48 -15.33 -5.15
CA LYS A 209 1.18 -15.08 -6.43
C LYS A 209 2.02 -13.82 -6.44
N ALA A 210 1.66 -12.83 -5.62
CA ALA A 210 2.40 -11.58 -5.49
C ALA A 210 2.07 -10.90 -4.15
N VAL A 211 3.00 -10.08 -3.68
CA VAL A 211 2.85 -9.24 -2.49
C VAL A 211 3.14 -7.80 -2.84
N PHE A 212 2.26 -6.88 -2.47
CA PHE A 212 2.43 -5.44 -2.63
C PHE A 212 2.43 -4.77 -1.26
N THR A 213 3.54 -4.14 -0.89
CA THR A 213 3.60 -3.28 0.29
C THR A 213 3.42 -1.83 -0.13
N TRP A 214 2.41 -1.17 0.42
CA TRP A 214 2.03 0.20 0.09
C TRP A 214 2.26 1.11 1.29
N ALA A 215 3.25 1.99 1.21
CA ALA A 215 3.72 2.78 2.35
C ALA A 215 3.86 1.92 3.63
N GLY A 216 4.39 0.70 3.48
CA GLY A 216 4.43 -0.29 4.55
C GLY A 216 5.38 0.13 5.65
N ALA A 217 5.11 -0.18 6.92
CA ALA A 217 6.08 0.05 8.00
C ALA A 217 7.07 -1.13 8.12
N ASN A 218 7.62 -1.57 6.98
CA ASN A 218 8.34 -2.83 6.83
C ASN A 218 9.59 -2.90 7.71
N GLY A 219 10.42 -1.86 7.69
CA GLY A 219 11.57 -1.65 8.58
C GLY A 219 11.22 -0.90 9.87
N GLY A 220 9.93 -0.79 10.20
CA GLY A 220 9.44 -0.05 11.37
C GLY A 220 9.27 1.46 11.13
N SER A 221 9.09 2.23 12.20
CA SER A 221 8.85 3.67 12.15
C SER A 221 9.50 4.38 13.35
N PHE A 222 10.22 5.47 13.08
CA PHE A 222 10.74 6.32 14.16
C PHE A 222 9.60 6.99 14.96
N THR A 223 8.44 7.20 14.33
CA THR A 223 7.23 7.65 15.01
C THR A 223 6.73 6.58 15.98
N ALA A 224 6.74 5.30 15.57
CA ALA A 224 6.40 4.19 16.46
C ALA A 224 7.40 4.05 17.62
N ASP A 225 8.71 4.23 17.37
CA ASP A 225 9.72 4.23 18.44
C ASP A 225 9.39 5.26 19.53
N LYS A 226 9.13 6.50 19.11
CA LYS A 226 8.75 7.60 20.01
C LYS A 226 7.47 7.28 20.78
N ILE A 227 6.42 6.80 20.08
CA ILE A 227 5.14 6.45 20.73
C ILE A 227 5.35 5.31 21.73
N TYR A 228 6.11 4.27 21.36
CA TYR A 228 6.38 3.13 22.23
C TYR A 228 7.06 3.56 23.52
N GLN A 229 8.11 4.38 23.45
CA GLN A 229 8.78 4.89 24.65
C GLN A 229 7.84 5.70 25.56
N LEU A 230 6.82 6.36 24.99
CA LEU A 230 5.84 7.13 25.76
C LEU A 230 4.74 6.29 26.40
N ILE A 231 4.53 5.04 25.97
CA ILE A 231 3.39 4.20 26.41
C ILE A 231 3.78 2.87 27.04
N LYS A 232 4.99 2.35 26.81
CA LYS A 232 5.39 0.98 27.19
C LYS A 232 5.26 0.67 28.69
N ASP A 233 5.46 1.68 29.54
CA ASP A 233 5.41 1.56 31.00
C ASP A 233 4.09 2.10 31.59
N LEU A 234 3.13 2.48 30.74
CA LEU A 234 1.86 3.03 31.18
C LEU A 234 0.82 1.92 31.40
N PRO A 235 -0.08 2.09 32.40
CA PRO A 235 -1.24 1.23 32.53
C PRO A 235 -2.12 1.24 31.27
N ILE A 236 -2.66 0.08 30.90
CA ILE A 236 -3.45 -0.10 29.65
C ILE A 236 -4.61 0.89 29.53
N ASN A 237 -5.30 1.19 30.63
CA ASN A 237 -6.40 2.16 30.65
C ASN A 237 -5.96 3.57 30.28
N VAL A 238 -4.74 3.97 30.64
CA VAL A 238 -4.15 5.27 30.27
C VAL A 238 -3.83 5.30 28.78
N VAL A 239 -3.27 4.20 28.25
CA VAL A 239 -2.98 4.06 26.82
C VAL A 239 -4.26 4.12 25.99
N SER A 240 -5.31 3.40 26.40
CA SER A 240 -6.63 3.45 25.76
C SER A 240 -7.23 4.85 25.80
N GLN A 241 -7.07 5.59 26.91
CA GLN A 241 -7.55 6.98 27.01
C GLN A 241 -6.80 7.89 26.02
N ARG A 242 -5.47 7.76 25.88
CA ARG A 242 -4.69 8.55 24.91
C ARG A 242 -5.11 8.27 23.47
N LEU A 243 -5.34 7.00 23.11
CA LEU A 243 -5.88 6.65 21.80
C LEU A 243 -7.23 7.31 21.58
N HIS A 244 -8.12 7.24 22.57
CA HIS A 244 -9.44 7.86 22.50
C HIS A 244 -9.37 9.39 22.34
N ASP A 245 -8.46 10.06 23.04
CA ASP A 245 -8.27 11.51 22.93
C ASP A 245 -7.74 11.91 21.55
N PHE A 246 -6.79 11.15 21.00
CA PHE A 246 -6.33 11.33 19.62
C PHE A 246 -7.47 11.13 18.61
N LEU A 247 -8.26 10.08 18.78
CA LEU A 247 -9.40 9.84 17.89
C LEU A 247 -10.50 10.90 18.03
N ARG A 248 -10.71 11.47 19.22
CA ARG A 248 -11.62 12.60 19.45
C ARG A 248 -11.15 13.88 18.75
N LEU A 249 -9.84 14.13 18.69
CA LEU A 249 -9.27 15.22 17.91
C LEU A 249 -9.61 15.06 16.42
N LEU A 250 -9.51 13.83 15.92
CA LEU A 250 -9.84 13.51 14.54
C LEU A 250 -11.34 13.46 14.25
N MET A 251 -12.16 13.12 15.23
CA MET A 251 -13.61 12.93 15.07
C MET A 251 -14.36 13.48 16.29
N PRO A 252 -14.59 14.80 16.35
CA PRO A 252 -15.31 15.44 17.44
C PRO A 252 -16.75 14.90 17.48
N GLY A 253 -17.12 14.21 18.56
CA GLY A 253 -18.44 13.59 18.72
C GLY A 253 -18.50 12.09 18.45
N MET A 254 -17.36 11.41 18.25
CA MET A 254 -17.35 9.94 18.19
C MET A 254 -17.96 9.34 19.46
N ARG A 255 -19.10 8.67 19.29
CA ARG A 255 -19.73 7.84 20.31
C ARG A 255 -19.11 6.43 20.24
N ARG A 256 -19.07 5.72 21.37
CA ARG A 256 -18.51 4.35 21.48
C ARG A 256 -19.33 3.30 20.69
N ASP A 257 -20.44 3.68 20.07
CA ASP A 257 -21.37 2.77 19.41
C ASP A 257 -20.88 2.41 17.98
N GLY A 258 -20.61 1.11 17.77
CA GLY A 258 -20.51 0.47 16.45
C GLY A 258 -19.15 0.50 15.75
N ARG A 259 -18.31 1.53 15.95
CA ARG A 259 -16.97 1.60 15.30
C ARG A 259 -15.86 0.90 16.06
N LEU A 260 -15.93 0.92 17.39
CA LEU A 260 -15.02 0.18 18.25
C LEU A 260 -15.55 -1.25 18.41
N ARG A 261 -14.85 -2.23 17.83
CA ARG A 261 -15.19 -3.66 17.90
C ARG A 261 -13.99 -4.45 18.44
N ARG A 262 -14.24 -5.65 18.95
CA ARG A 262 -13.20 -6.55 19.50
C ARG A 262 -12.38 -5.89 20.61
N LEU A 263 -13.05 -5.16 21.50
CA LEU A 263 -12.42 -4.31 22.54
C LEU A 263 -11.53 -5.12 23.48
N GLU A 264 -11.95 -6.35 23.77
CA GLU A 264 -11.24 -7.35 24.55
C GLU A 264 -9.89 -7.77 23.94
N GLU A 265 -9.69 -7.50 22.65
CA GLU A 265 -8.48 -7.84 21.91
C GLU A 265 -7.52 -6.64 21.75
N TYR A 266 -7.81 -5.47 22.35
CA TYR A 266 -6.97 -4.28 22.19
C TYR A 266 -5.63 -4.43 22.90
N ASP A 267 -4.55 -4.41 22.12
CA ASP A 267 -3.16 -4.40 22.61
C ASP A 267 -2.34 -3.31 21.92
N MET A 268 -2.65 -2.05 22.20
CA MET A 268 -1.97 -0.92 21.57
C MET A 268 -0.46 -0.92 21.84
N ILE A 269 -0.02 -1.40 23.01
CA ILE A 269 1.41 -1.47 23.33
C ILE A 269 2.09 -2.47 22.39
N GLY A 270 1.58 -3.69 22.27
CA GLY A 270 2.11 -4.68 21.33
C GLY A 270 1.97 -4.25 19.86
N GLY A 271 0.87 -3.59 19.50
CA GLY A 271 0.66 -3.02 18.18
C GLY A 271 1.73 -2.01 17.79
N VAL A 272 2.00 -1.02 18.65
CA VAL A 272 3.06 -0.02 18.41
C VAL A 272 4.44 -0.67 18.49
N LYS A 273 4.69 -1.56 19.47
CA LYS A 273 5.96 -2.28 19.63
C LYS A 273 6.35 -2.98 18.33
N SER A 274 5.40 -3.69 17.72
CA SER A 274 5.56 -4.39 16.44
C SER A 274 5.81 -3.48 15.23
N LEU A 275 5.76 -2.15 15.39
CA LEU A 275 6.09 -1.17 14.36
C LEU A 275 7.36 -0.38 14.69
N THR A 276 8.01 -0.65 15.83
CA THR A 276 9.29 -0.03 16.18
C THR A 276 10.38 -0.50 15.21
N THR A 277 11.38 0.35 14.98
CA THR A 277 12.55 0.02 14.16
C THR A 277 13.26 -1.20 14.72
N THR A 278 13.49 -1.25 16.03
CA THR A 278 14.13 -2.38 16.71
C THR A 278 13.41 -3.71 16.46
N ASP A 279 12.08 -3.77 16.61
CA ASP A 279 11.33 -5.01 16.40
C ASP A 279 11.29 -5.44 14.94
N ARG A 280 11.29 -4.50 13.99
CA ARG A 280 11.22 -4.79 12.56
C ARG A 280 12.57 -5.14 11.97
N GLU A 281 13.64 -4.49 12.40
CA GLU A 281 15.00 -4.90 12.09
C GLU A 281 15.30 -6.31 12.62
N ALA A 282 14.92 -6.62 13.87
CA ALA A 282 15.09 -7.96 14.42
C ALA A 282 14.26 -9.03 13.67
N PHE A 283 13.03 -8.69 13.29
CA PHE A 283 12.18 -9.57 12.48
C PHE A 283 12.82 -9.83 11.11
N LEU A 284 13.22 -8.78 10.38
CA LEU A 284 13.81 -8.92 9.06
C LEU A 284 15.15 -9.67 9.13
N ALA A 285 16.00 -9.40 10.12
CA ALA A 285 17.25 -10.12 10.32
C ALA A 285 17.07 -11.65 10.46
N THR A 286 15.94 -12.10 11.02
CA THR A 286 15.69 -13.52 11.29
C THR A 286 14.76 -14.21 10.29
N GLN A 287 13.87 -13.47 9.62
CA GLN A 287 12.84 -14.05 8.74
C GLN A 287 13.08 -13.77 7.25
N SER A 288 13.93 -12.82 6.86
CA SER A 288 14.12 -12.44 5.45
C SER A 288 14.51 -13.60 4.56
N ALA A 289 15.41 -14.47 5.01
CA ALA A 289 15.83 -15.65 4.24
C ALA A 289 14.67 -16.64 4.00
N LYS A 290 13.76 -16.80 4.98
CA LYS A 290 12.58 -17.65 4.84
C LYS A 290 11.59 -17.05 3.86
N ILE A 291 11.36 -15.74 3.92
CA ILE A 291 10.45 -15.03 3.02
C ILE A 291 11.00 -15.06 1.59
N ASP A 292 12.30 -14.83 1.38
CA ASP A 292 12.93 -14.90 0.05
C ASP A 292 12.84 -16.30 -0.56
N ALA A 293 13.00 -17.35 0.25
CA ALA A 293 12.89 -18.74 -0.18
C ALA A 293 11.48 -19.15 -0.64
N LEU A 294 10.47 -18.31 -0.42
CA LEU A 294 9.13 -18.53 -0.98
C LEU A 294 9.09 -18.27 -2.49
N ASP A 295 10.08 -17.58 -3.07
CA ASP A 295 10.12 -17.16 -4.48
C ASP A 295 8.82 -16.44 -4.92
N ILE A 296 8.20 -15.69 -4.01
CA ILE A 296 7.03 -14.86 -4.30
C ILE A 296 7.53 -13.47 -4.71
N PRO A 297 7.13 -12.93 -5.87
CA PRO A 297 7.42 -11.55 -6.22
C PRO A 297 6.87 -10.55 -5.18
N LEU A 298 7.76 -9.72 -4.62
CA LEU A 298 7.39 -8.64 -3.71
C LEU A 298 7.59 -7.28 -4.39
N PHE A 299 6.59 -6.41 -4.25
CA PHE A 299 6.55 -5.10 -4.89
C PHE A 299 6.35 -4.01 -3.84
N CYS A 300 7.27 -3.05 -3.78
CA CYS A 300 7.24 -1.97 -2.81
C CYS A 300 6.85 -0.66 -3.48
N LEU A 301 5.82 -0.01 -2.93
CA LEU A 301 5.44 1.35 -3.25
C LEU A 301 5.61 2.18 -1.99
N THR A 302 6.47 3.19 -2.06
CA THR A 302 6.71 4.11 -0.96
C THR A 302 6.02 5.44 -1.25
N ALA A 303 5.88 6.30 -0.26
CA ALA A 303 5.29 7.62 -0.44
C ALA A 303 6.22 8.70 0.14
N ALA A 304 6.17 9.90 -0.40
CA ALA A 304 6.89 11.06 0.10
C ALA A 304 6.10 12.33 -0.17
N THR A 305 6.26 13.32 0.71
CA THR A 305 5.52 14.57 0.64
C THR A 305 6.33 15.73 1.23
N LYS A 306 5.80 16.95 1.10
CA LYS A 306 6.39 18.16 1.67
C LYS A 306 5.65 18.58 2.94
N LEU A 307 6.33 19.33 3.80
CA LEU A 307 5.76 19.84 5.06
C LEU A 307 4.39 20.54 4.88
N LEU A 308 4.22 21.33 3.82
CA LEU A 308 2.97 22.06 3.59
C LEU A 308 1.86 21.20 2.96
N GLU A 309 2.16 19.95 2.62
CA GLU A 309 1.24 18.98 2.01
C GLU A 309 0.78 17.91 3.02
N VAL A 310 1.22 17.97 4.29
CA VAL A 310 0.68 17.11 5.36
C VAL A 310 -0.45 17.82 6.12
N PRO A 311 -1.37 17.07 6.77
CA PRO A 311 -2.30 17.63 7.73
C PRO A 311 -1.58 18.35 8.87
N THR A 312 -2.12 19.47 9.37
CA THR A 312 -1.48 20.27 10.43
C THR A 312 -1.14 19.45 11.67
N ILE A 313 -2.04 18.53 12.05
CA ILE A 313 -1.87 17.59 13.17
C ILE A 313 -0.71 16.59 13.00
N GLN A 314 -0.11 16.48 11.82
CA GLN A 314 1.01 15.58 11.50
C GLN A 314 2.28 16.34 11.07
N MET A 315 2.27 17.67 11.07
CA MET A 315 3.47 18.47 10.73
C MET A 315 4.64 18.22 11.67
N ALA A 316 4.38 18.07 12.97
CA ALA A 316 5.43 17.79 13.96
C ALA A 316 6.09 16.42 13.73
N ASP A 317 5.31 15.41 13.34
CA ASP A 317 5.81 14.07 13.04
C ASP A 317 6.61 14.06 11.74
N TRP A 318 6.13 14.76 10.70
CA TRP A 318 6.91 14.96 9.46
C TRP A 318 8.24 15.65 9.74
N LEU A 319 8.26 16.74 10.53
CA LEU A 319 9.49 17.45 10.90
C LEU A 319 10.48 16.58 11.68
N ALA A 320 9.97 15.71 12.56
CA ALA A 320 10.79 14.76 13.29
C ALA A 320 11.42 13.73 12.33
N LEU A 321 10.64 13.17 11.41
CA LEU A 321 11.12 12.22 10.40
C LEU A 321 12.09 12.85 9.40
N SER A 322 11.91 14.12 9.05
CA SER A 322 12.80 14.84 8.13
C SER A 322 14.23 14.98 8.63
N LYS A 323 14.48 14.77 9.92
CA LYS A 323 15.85 14.64 10.48
C LYS A 323 16.56 13.36 10.02
N HIS A 324 15.79 12.34 9.67
CA HIS A 324 16.30 11.05 9.18
C HIS A 324 16.20 10.95 7.66
N CYS A 325 15.09 11.41 7.07
CA CYS A 325 14.85 11.37 5.64
C CYS A 325 13.91 12.50 5.20
N ALA A 326 14.41 13.43 4.38
CA ALA A 326 13.61 14.54 3.86
C ALA A 326 12.42 14.07 2.99
N ASN A 327 12.58 12.93 2.32
CA ASN A 327 11.53 12.28 1.54
C ASN A 327 10.80 11.24 2.40
N ASN A 328 9.94 11.71 3.30
CA ASN A 328 9.07 10.84 4.12
C ASN A 328 7.60 11.19 3.88
N ASP A 329 6.72 10.27 4.29
CA ASP A 329 5.28 10.43 4.08
C ASP A 329 4.51 10.96 5.30
N MET A 330 5.21 11.44 6.34
CA MET A 330 4.72 11.81 7.68
C MET A 330 4.65 10.69 8.72
N GLN A 331 4.78 9.40 8.34
CA GLN A 331 4.78 8.28 9.30
C GLN A 331 5.96 7.33 9.14
N VAL A 332 6.45 7.14 7.91
CA VAL A 332 7.60 6.28 7.60
C VAL A 332 8.52 6.97 6.58
N THR A 333 9.81 6.63 6.67
CA THR A 333 10.83 7.04 5.68
C THR A 333 10.84 6.09 4.47
N GLN A 334 11.51 6.49 3.36
CA GLN A 334 11.67 5.61 2.20
C GLN A 334 12.33 4.27 2.56
N ALA A 335 13.39 4.32 3.36
CA ALA A 335 14.13 3.12 3.77
C ALA A 335 13.24 2.18 4.60
N GLN A 336 12.50 2.73 5.57
CA GLN A 336 11.55 1.97 6.38
C GLN A 336 10.39 1.37 5.57
N ALA A 337 9.97 2.05 4.50
CA ALA A 337 8.90 1.57 3.62
C ALA A 337 9.35 0.59 2.55
N SER A 338 10.66 0.48 2.32
CA SER A 338 11.24 -0.45 1.37
C SER A 338 11.51 -1.82 2.00
N LEU A 339 11.80 -2.81 1.16
CA LEU A 339 12.29 -4.13 1.56
C LEU A 339 13.56 -4.44 0.78
N GLU A 340 14.63 -4.76 1.49
CA GLU A 340 15.92 -5.17 0.91
C GLU A 340 15.99 -6.69 0.74
N LEU A 341 15.04 -7.25 -0.01
CA LEU A 341 15.03 -8.68 -0.36
C LEU A 341 15.36 -8.88 -1.86
N PRO A 342 16.05 -9.98 -2.24
CA PRO A 342 16.28 -10.31 -3.64
C PRO A 342 14.99 -10.32 -4.47
N MET A 343 13.92 -10.92 -3.97
CA MET A 343 12.60 -10.94 -4.63
C MET A 343 11.82 -9.61 -4.58
N ALA A 344 12.30 -8.60 -3.83
CA ALA A 344 11.62 -7.30 -3.69
C ALA A 344 12.02 -6.31 -4.79
N THR A 345 11.02 -5.66 -5.36
CA THR A 345 11.17 -4.63 -6.40
C THR A 345 10.53 -3.33 -5.96
N SER A 346 11.30 -2.24 -5.89
CA SER A 346 10.74 -0.90 -5.71
C SER A 346 10.10 -0.42 -7.01
N LEU A 347 8.80 -0.13 -7.00
CA LEU A 347 8.04 0.26 -8.19
C LEU A 347 7.98 1.78 -8.38
N ALA A 348 7.70 2.51 -7.30
CA ALA A 348 7.59 3.97 -7.35
C ALA A 348 7.70 4.60 -5.95
N VAL A 349 8.13 5.86 -5.94
CA VAL A 349 7.91 6.80 -4.83
C VAL A 349 6.73 7.69 -5.22
N LEU A 350 5.62 7.54 -4.50
CA LEU A 350 4.39 8.27 -4.73
C LEU A 350 4.48 9.66 -4.10
N HIS A 351 4.06 10.69 -4.83
CA HIS A 351 3.95 12.03 -4.28
C HIS A 351 2.61 12.19 -3.54
N GLY A 352 2.67 12.00 -2.23
CA GLY A 352 1.52 12.07 -1.32
C GLY A 352 1.95 11.72 0.10
N HIS A 353 1.21 12.21 1.09
CA HIS A 353 1.44 11.82 2.49
C HIS A 353 0.80 10.44 2.79
N HIS A 354 1.12 9.86 3.94
CA HIS A 354 0.79 8.47 4.29
C HIS A 354 -0.71 8.15 4.18
N TRP A 355 -1.57 9.15 4.43
CA TRP A 355 -3.02 8.99 4.31
C TRP A 355 -3.56 9.31 2.92
N ASP A 356 -2.99 10.28 2.19
CA ASP A 356 -3.43 10.66 0.84
C ASP A 356 -3.44 9.46 -0.11
N VAL A 357 -2.36 8.70 -0.08
CA VAL A 357 -2.13 7.56 -0.97
C VAL A 357 -3.06 6.37 -0.71
N SER A 358 -3.85 6.38 0.38
CA SER A 358 -4.67 5.23 0.78
C SER A 358 -6.10 5.57 1.17
N TYR A 359 -6.34 6.66 1.88
CA TYR A 359 -7.69 7.01 2.37
C TYR A 359 -8.42 7.93 1.40
N PRO A 360 -9.75 7.79 1.24
CA PRO A 360 -10.57 8.78 0.56
C PRO A 360 -10.56 10.11 1.34
N PRO A 361 -11.10 11.20 0.75
CA PRO A 361 -11.21 12.48 1.45
C PRO A 361 -11.95 12.33 2.79
N PHE A 362 -11.41 12.92 3.85
CA PHE A 362 -12.09 12.90 5.14
C PHE A 362 -13.39 13.73 5.10
N PRO A 363 -14.36 13.47 6.00
CA PRO A 363 -15.59 14.24 6.11
C PRO A 363 -15.35 15.75 6.06
N ARG A 364 -16.24 16.48 5.36
CA ARG A 364 -16.05 17.91 5.08
C ARG A 364 -15.79 18.75 6.33
N HIS A 365 -16.46 18.45 7.44
CA HIS A 365 -16.31 19.19 8.69
C HIS A 365 -14.90 19.05 9.31
N LEU A 366 -14.19 17.94 9.06
CA LEU A 366 -12.80 17.71 9.51
C LEU A 366 -11.77 18.39 8.62
N ARG A 367 -12.15 18.67 7.36
CA ARG A 367 -11.32 19.42 6.42
C ARG A 367 -11.35 20.93 6.68
N ILE A 368 -12.27 21.40 7.53
CA ILE A 368 -12.34 22.80 7.96
C ILE A 368 -11.27 23.00 9.05
N GLY A 369 -10.19 23.71 8.73
CA GLY A 369 -9.14 24.06 9.68
C GLY A 369 -7.92 23.13 9.70
N SER A 370 -7.95 21.99 8.99
CA SER A 370 -6.76 21.19 8.68
C SER A 370 -6.63 21.01 7.16
N PRO A 371 -5.64 21.64 6.50
CA PRO A 371 -5.39 21.41 5.07
C PRO A 371 -4.99 19.95 4.81
N ASN A 372 -5.00 19.55 3.54
CA ASN A 372 -4.48 18.27 3.06
C ASN A 372 -5.18 17.02 3.63
N LEU A 373 -6.51 17.10 3.81
CA LEU A 373 -7.38 15.97 4.14
C LEU A 373 -8.38 15.66 3.00
N ASP A 374 -8.17 16.27 1.83
CA ASP A 374 -8.93 16.09 0.59
C ASP A 374 -8.37 14.97 -0.32
N HIS A 375 -7.20 14.44 0.05
CA HIS A 375 -6.54 13.26 -0.48
C HIS A 375 -6.67 13.08 -2.01
N PRO A 376 -5.99 13.93 -2.80
CA PRO A 376 -6.10 13.96 -4.25
C PRO A 376 -5.47 12.77 -4.99
N PHE A 377 -4.71 11.91 -4.32
CA PHE A 377 -4.03 10.80 -4.97
C PHE A 377 -5.02 9.84 -5.69
N PRO A 378 -4.76 9.42 -6.93
CA PRO A 378 -5.66 8.60 -7.72
C PRO A 378 -5.58 7.11 -7.35
N ARG A 379 -6.12 6.78 -6.17
CA ARG A 379 -6.08 5.43 -5.56
C ARG A 379 -6.62 4.33 -6.47
N GLN A 380 -7.75 4.55 -7.15
CA GLN A 380 -8.34 3.55 -8.06
C GLN A 380 -7.37 3.20 -9.20
N ALA A 381 -6.75 4.21 -9.82
CA ALA A 381 -5.76 4.00 -10.88
C ALA A 381 -4.53 3.24 -10.39
N ALA A 382 -4.06 3.52 -9.17
CA ALA A 382 -2.93 2.82 -8.58
C ALA A 382 -3.22 1.34 -8.29
N VAL A 383 -4.37 1.03 -7.70
CA VAL A 383 -4.77 -0.36 -7.45
C VAL A 383 -5.05 -1.09 -8.77
N MET A 384 -5.64 -0.41 -9.76
CA MET A 384 -5.82 -0.96 -11.10
C MET A 384 -4.47 -1.37 -11.72
N ALA A 385 -3.45 -0.52 -11.61
CA ALA A 385 -2.10 -0.79 -12.10
C ALA A 385 -1.45 -2.01 -11.43
N ILE A 386 -1.74 -2.27 -10.15
CA ILE A 386 -1.28 -3.48 -9.43
C ILE A 386 -1.82 -4.75 -10.11
N GLY A 387 -3.13 -4.83 -10.32
CA GLY A 387 -3.72 -6.02 -10.93
C GLY A 387 -3.39 -6.14 -12.42
N GLN A 388 -3.32 -5.03 -13.15
CA GLN A 388 -2.86 -5.02 -14.54
C GLN A 388 -1.43 -5.54 -14.67
N LEU A 389 -0.51 -5.13 -13.79
CA LEU A 389 0.83 -5.67 -13.76
C LEU A 389 0.81 -7.19 -13.49
N CYS A 390 0.03 -7.66 -12.51
CA CYS A 390 -0.10 -9.09 -12.23
C CYS A 390 -0.63 -9.88 -13.43
N VAL A 391 -1.63 -9.33 -14.14
CA VAL A 391 -2.17 -9.91 -15.36
C VAL A 391 -1.12 -10.00 -16.47
N GLU A 392 -0.30 -8.96 -16.67
CA GLU A 392 0.79 -8.98 -17.67
C GLU A 392 1.84 -10.04 -17.35
N LEU A 393 2.14 -10.25 -16.07
CA LEU A 393 3.13 -11.21 -15.61
C LEU A 393 2.59 -12.65 -15.55
N GLY A 394 1.29 -12.86 -15.80
CA GLY A 394 0.64 -14.17 -15.66
C GLY A 394 0.48 -14.63 -14.21
N LEU A 395 0.50 -13.68 -13.26
CA LEU A 395 0.29 -13.93 -11.83
C LEU A 395 -1.20 -13.85 -11.45
N ALA A 396 -2.06 -13.36 -12.35
CA ALA A 396 -3.52 -13.27 -12.16
C ALA A 396 -4.34 -13.24 -13.46
#